data_AF-A0A7C7QKC9-F1
#
_entry.id   AF-A0A7C7QKC9-F1
#
_cell.length_a   1.000
_cell.length_b   1.000
_cell.length_c   1.000
_cell.angle_alpha   90.00
_cell.angle_beta   90.00
_cell.angle_gamma   90.00
#
_symmetry.space_group_name_H-M   'P 1'
#
loop_
_entity.id
_entity.type
_entity.pdbx_description
1 polymer ?
#
loop_
_entity_poly.entity_id
_entity_poly.type
_entity_poly.pdbx_seq_one_letter_code
_entity_poly.pdbx_strand_id
1 'polypeptide(L)'
;GHTDFLKNTIRGLSSLDMAILVVAADDGVMPQTLDHLEILQFHKTRSGFIVVSKADLVDDETMKLAELDIRDIVKGTFLEGKPIIPFSRIDKRGLHEIRLNIEREVERIDGKDPDSPFRLWIDQVRSFAGFGTVVSGTILSGRVRRDDLLHLLPSGIETRARFLEVHHKSVAQAVAGQRVGINLHKVPLGEVSRGMVLAAPGSLTPSRLLNAELKLLKSAPRPIRDQERVRLYVGTSVTNALVIMMDKERLKSGESGLVQFRLRNHVAACPGDPFILSPLDIQTVIGGGRLLEITGEKYREAKALNTLPYLKALQKGDLKMAIEYLFKRNLNRLVKVGELARNTGFSVKEVEADIKSRIKSGNLLYFEGKGVFSNELYQDVKRRLPEPVKEILLQNPLKMGVSAEEIKDRSARSLDEAPFQRMLRELCQEGRLVKTEGGYQIPNLSARLSAEQEMLLRLLLDYAKKSGFVPFSADTFWKFHKKVFNKNEIQRLLDYLRTQKRLIRLNKRRYLSPQAMEKIKERVGEVIRRKGSLNLADSKEILGYGRTVGISVLEYLDAIGFTLRQRNERVLRTS
;
A
#
# COMPACT_ATOMS: atom_id res chain seq x y z
N GLY A 1 43.41 3.44 -1.80
CA GLY A 1 42.27 4.27 -1.34
C GLY A 1 42.81 5.27 -0.36
N HIS A 2 42.43 6.55 -0.45
CA HIS A 2 42.72 7.53 0.60
C HIS A 2 41.53 7.55 1.57
N THR A 3 41.78 7.75 2.86
CA THR A 3 40.75 7.83 3.92
C THR A 3 39.71 8.91 3.60
N ASP A 4 40.14 10.05 3.06
CA ASP A 4 39.27 11.16 2.61
C ASP A 4 38.28 10.78 1.50
N PHE A 5 38.52 9.67 0.80
CA PHE A 5 37.66 9.19 -0.28
C PHE A 5 36.82 7.98 0.11
N LEU A 6 36.77 7.59 1.39
CA LEU A 6 35.98 6.44 1.86
C LEU A 6 34.51 6.54 1.42
N LYS A 7 33.93 7.74 1.45
CA LYS A 7 32.57 8.01 0.93
C LYS A 7 32.42 7.61 -0.54
N ASN A 8 33.42 7.89 -1.38
CA ASN A 8 33.40 7.54 -2.79
C ASN A 8 33.63 6.04 -2.99
N THR A 9 34.51 5.44 -2.19
CA THR A 9 34.78 4.01 -2.16
C THR A 9 33.51 3.22 -1.85
N ILE A 10 32.84 3.48 -0.72
CA ILE A 10 31.61 2.77 -0.31
C ILE A 10 30.57 2.78 -1.44
N ARG A 11 30.37 3.95 -2.06
CA ARG A 11 29.41 4.10 -3.15
C ARG A 11 29.84 3.34 -4.41
N GLY A 12 31.13 3.32 -4.73
CA GLY A 12 31.68 2.61 -5.90
C GLY A 12 31.62 1.08 -5.74
N LEU A 13 31.83 0.59 -4.51
CA LEU A 13 31.78 -0.84 -4.19
C LEU A 13 30.34 -1.39 -4.08
N SER A 14 29.33 -0.54 -4.23
CA SER A 14 27.94 -0.92 -3.93
C SER A 14 27.31 -1.90 -4.91
N SER A 15 27.81 -1.98 -6.16
CA SER A 15 27.18 -2.71 -7.27
C SER A 15 28.13 -3.69 -7.97
N LEU A 16 28.99 -4.35 -7.19
CA LEU A 16 30.02 -5.27 -7.70
C LEU A 16 29.54 -6.72 -7.73
N ASP A 17 30.00 -7.45 -8.74
CA ASP A 17 29.80 -8.90 -8.86
C ASP A 17 31.03 -9.69 -8.35
N MET A 18 32.23 -9.13 -8.55
CA MET A 18 33.52 -9.68 -8.12
C MET A 18 34.42 -8.56 -7.59
N ALA A 19 35.31 -8.88 -6.67
CA ALA A 19 36.36 -7.97 -6.21
C ALA A 19 37.77 -8.57 -6.39
N ILE A 20 38.73 -7.71 -6.77
CA ILE A 20 40.17 -8.03 -6.71
C ILE A 20 40.76 -7.16 -5.61
N LEU A 21 41.18 -7.78 -4.50
CA LEU A 21 41.83 -7.08 -3.41
C LEU A 21 43.31 -6.92 -3.75
N VAL A 22 43.78 -5.68 -3.90
CA VAL A 22 45.18 -5.40 -4.20
C VAL A 22 45.89 -4.95 -2.92
N VAL A 23 46.96 -5.66 -2.56
CA VAL A 23 47.86 -5.36 -1.44
C VAL A 23 49.26 -5.13 -2.03
N ALA A 24 50.03 -4.18 -1.51
CA ALA A 24 51.40 -3.98 -1.99
C ALA A 24 52.35 -4.87 -1.17
N ALA A 25 53.35 -5.47 -1.81
CA ALA A 25 54.27 -6.39 -1.18
C ALA A 25 55.20 -5.71 -0.17
N ASP A 26 55.56 -4.45 -0.43
CA ASP A 26 56.44 -3.61 0.40
C ASP A 26 55.73 -3.05 1.63
N ASP A 27 54.49 -2.60 1.46
CA ASP A 27 53.67 -2.02 2.53
C ASP A 27 52.90 -3.08 3.33
N GLY A 28 52.58 -4.22 2.72
CA GLY A 28 51.71 -5.23 3.33
C GLY A 28 50.29 -4.73 3.56
N VAL A 29 49.62 -5.28 4.58
CA VAL A 29 48.22 -4.97 4.88
C VAL A 29 48.10 -3.63 5.59
N MET A 30 47.50 -2.66 4.89
CA MET A 30 47.19 -1.33 5.45
C MET A 30 45.77 -1.21 6.01
N PRO A 31 45.46 -0.25 6.91
CA PRO A 31 44.11 -0.05 7.45
C PRO A 31 43.01 0.11 6.39
N GLN A 32 43.31 0.76 5.27
CA GLN A 32 42.34 0.91 4.18
C GLN A 32 42.02 -0.43 3.49
N THR A 33 42.93 -1.39 3.54
CA THR A 33 42.71 -2.77 3.07
C THR A 33 41.63 -3.43 3.91
N LEU A 34 41.69 -3.25 5.23
CA LEU A 34 40.71 -3.77 6.17
C LEU A 34 39.34 -3.11 5.95
N ASP A 35 39.29 -1.77 5.85
CA ASP A 35 38.04 -1.05 5.56
C ASP A 35 37.38 -1.56 4.27
N HIS A 36 38.17 -1.73 3.20
CA HIS A 36 37.64 -2.25 1.93
C HIS A 36 37.11 -3.68 2.06
N LEU A 37 37.84 -4.56 2.77
CA LEU A 37 37.42 -5.94 3.00
C LEU A 37 36.11 -6.00 3.80
N GLU A 38 35.97 -5.17 4.84
CA GLU A 38 34.75 -5.06 5.64
C GLU A 38 33.56 -4.56 4.80
N ILE A 39 33.77 -3.55 3.95
CA ILE A 39 32.73 -3.05 3.02
C ILE A 39 32.28 -4.17 2.07
N LEU A 40 33.23 -4.89 1.46
CA LEU A 40 32.93 -5.95 0.49
C LEU A 40 32.10 -7.09 1.11
N GLN A 41 32.37 -7.43 2.37
CA GLN A 41 31.60 -8.44 3.12
C GLN A 41 30.12 -8.05 3.27
N PHE A 42 29.81 -6.78 3.55
CA PHE A 42 28.42 -6.32 3.68
C PHE A 42 27.70 -6.22 2.33
N HIS A 43 28.42 -5.96 1.24
CA HIS A 43 27.85 -5.92 -0.11
C HIS A 43 27.58 -7.30 -0.72
N LYS A 44 27.73 -8.38 0.05
CA LYS A 44 27.51 -9.78 -0.39
C LYS A 44 28.33 -10.16 -1.62
N THR A 45 29.51 -9.56 -1.81
CA THR A 45 30.45 -10.03 -2.82
C THR A 45 30.89 -11.43 -2.42
N ARG A 46 30.73 -12.40 -3.32
CA ARG A 46 31.04 -13.83 -3.06
C ARG A 46 32.19 -14.36 -3.91
N SER A 47 32.61 -13.58 -4.90
CA SER A 47 33.63 -13.96 -5.88
C SER A 47 34.76 -12.95 -5.87
N GLY A 48 35.98 -13.43 -6.08
CA GLY A 48 37.17 -12.61 -6.04
C GLY A 48 38.44 -13.37 -5.70
N PHE A 49 39.55 -12.64 -5.75
CA PHE A 49 40.89 -13.12 -5.41
C PHE A 49 41.78 -11.93 -5.02
N ILE A 50 43.01 -12.22 -4.60
CA ILE A 50 43.96 -11.23 -4.09
C ILE A 50 45.14 -11.09 -5.05
N VAL A 51 45.61 -9.86 -5.23
CA VAL A 51 46.80 -9.52 -6.01
C VAL A 51 47.81 -8.81 -5.10
N VAL A 52 49.03 -9.34 -5.06
CA VAL A 52 50.15 -8.72 -4.32
C VAL A 52 51.00 -7.93 -5.30
N SER A 53 50.74 -6.63 -5.38
CA SER A 53 51.43 -5.70 -6.27
C SER A 53 52.84 -5.35 -5.78
N LYS A 54 53.68 -4.78 -6.67
CA LYS A 54 55.08 -4.41 -6.38
C LYS A 54 55.95 -5.61 -5.96
N ALA A 55 55.65 -6.80 -6.48
CA ALA A 55 56.39 -8.02 -6.18
C ALA A 55 57.87 -7.97 -6.60
N ASP A 56 58.26 -7.01 -7.46
CA ASP A 56 59.64 -6.76 -7.88
C ASP A 56 60.51 -6.05 -6.82
N LEU A 57 59.90 -5.43 -5.81
CA LEU A 57 60.61 -4.63 -4.81
C LEU A 57 61.00 -5.42 -3.55
N VAL A 58 60.61 -6.69 -3.46
CA VAL A 58 60.77 -7.51 -2.26
C VAL A 58 61.41 -8.86 -2.58
N ASP A 59 62.06 -9.46 -1.59
CA ASP A 59 62.58 -10.82 -1.67
C ASP A 59 61.51 -11.89 -1.36
N ASP A 60 61.87 -13.16 -1.53
CA ASP A 60 60.97 -14.29 -1.31
C ASP A 60 60.51 -14.43 0.15
N GLU A 61 61.31 -13.97 1.11
CA GLU A 61 60.96 -14.01 2.54
C GLU A 61 59.89 -12.97 2.88
N THR A 62 60.09 -11.73 2.42
CA THR A 62 59.13 -10.64 2.58
C THR A 62 57.82 -10.94 1.85
N MET A 63 57.88 -11.53 0.65
CA MET A 63 56.69 -11.97 -0.07
C MET A 63 55.89 -13.01 0.74
N LYS A 64 56.57 -14.01 1.31
CA LYS A 64 55.91 -15.02 2.16
C LYS A 64 55.28 -14.41 3.40
N LEU A 65 55.94 -13.42 4.03
CA LEU A 65 55.39 -12.70 5.17
C LEU A 65 54.11 -11.95 4.78
N ALA A 66 54.14 -11.20 3.68
CA ALA A 66 52.96 -10.51 3.17
C ALA A 66 51.81 -11.48 2.83
N GLU A 67 52.11 -12.64 2.26
CA GLU A 67 51.10 -13.68 2.02
C GLU A 67 50.48 -14.22 3.33
N LEU A 68 51.29 -14.43 4.37
CA LEU A 68 50.81 -14.89 5.68
C LEU A 68 49.87 -13.85 6.33
N ASP A 69 50.26 -12.58 6.32
CA ASP A 69 49.44 -11.49 6.85
C ASP A 69 48.10 -11.38 6.10
N ILE A 70 48.15 -11.49 4.77
CA ILE A 70 46.95 -11.52 3.92
C ILE A 70 46.06 -12.70 4.30
N ARG A 71 46.62 -13.91 4.48
CA ARG A 71 45.83 -15.10 4.85
C ARG A 71 45.14 -14.94 6.21
N ASP A 72 45.80 -14.31 7.18
CA ASP A 72 45.21 -14.07 8.49
C ASP A 72 44.02 -13.10 8.40
N ILE A 73 44.17 -11.97 7.68
CA ILE A 73 43.10 -10.96 7.60
C ILE A 73 41.87 -11.40 6.79
N VAL A 74 42.04 -12.29 5.82
CA VAL A 74 40.92 -12.78 5.00
C VAL A 74 40.21 -13.98 5.63
N LYS A 75 40.70 -14.50 6.76
CA LYS A 75 40.09 -15.62 7.47
C LYS A 75 38.65 -15.31 7.88
N GLY A 76 37.71 -16.20 7.59
CA GLY A 76 36.28 -16.03 7.81
C GLY A 76 35.59 -15.07 6.82
N THR A 77 36.27 -14.64 5.76
CA THR A 77 35.70 -13.80 4.69
C THR A 77 35.51 -14.59 3.40
N PHE A 78 34.86 -14.00 2.39
CA PHE A 78 34.68 -14.64 1.07
C PHE A 78 36.00 -14.83 0.29
N LEU A 79 37.09 -14.22 0.76
CA LEU A 79 38.44 -14.36 0.20
C LEU A 79 39.28 -15.44 0.91
N GLU A 80 38.75 -16.08 1.96
CA GLU A 80 39.45 -17.18 2.62
C GLU A 80 39.72 -18.34 1.65
N GLY A 81 40.97 -18.77 1.57
CA GLY A 81 41.41 -19.83 0.66
C GLY A 81 41.40 -19.46 -0.83
N LYS A 82 41.15 -18.20 -1.18
CA LYS A 82 41.23 -17.73 -2.58
C LYS A 82 42.69 -17.54 -3.02
N PRO A 83 42.96 -17.57 -4.34
CA PRO A 83 44.30 -17.34 -4.87
C PRO A 83 44.88 -15.98 -4.43
N ILE A 84 46.16 -15.99 -4.08
CA ILE A 84 46.99 -14.81 -3.85
C ILE A 84 48.04 -14.79 -4.96
N ILE A 85 47.99 -13.77 -5.83
CA ILE A 85 48.78 -13.73 -7.06
C ILE A 85 49.81 -12.59 -6.97
N PRO A 86 51.12 -12.88 -6.91
CA PRO A 86 52.16 -11.87 -7.01
C PRO A 86 52.15 -11.20 -8.39
N PHE A 87 52.22 -9.88 -8.40
CA PHE A 87 52.19 -9.07 -9.61
C PHE A 87 53.22 -7.95 -9.57
N SER A 88 53.95 -7.80 -10.67
CA SER A 88 54.77 -6.62 -10.92
C SER A 88 54.43 -6.02 -12.28
N ARG A 89 54.36 -4.69 -12.30
CA ARG A 89 54.17 -3.93 -13.55
C ARG A 89 55.44 -3.94 -14.41
N ILE A 90 56.62 -4.09 -13.80
CA ILE A 90 57.92 -3.96 -14.46
C ILE A 90 58.19 -5.20 -15.32
N ASP A 91 58.13 -6.38 -14.72
CA ASP A 91 58.40 -7.65 -15.42
C ASP A 91 57.13 -8.38 -15.90
N LYS A 92 55.94 -7.86 -15.55
CA LYS A 92 54.62 -8.40 -15.90
C LYS A 92 54.34 -9.81 -15.35
N ARG A 93 55.05 -10.26 -14.31
CA ARG A 93 54.73 -11.53 -13.63
C ARG A 93 53.29 -11.51 -13.09
N GLY A 94 52.65 -12.67 -13.05
CA GLY A 94 51.26 -12.83 -12.58
C GLY A 94 50.18 -12.31 -13.53
N LEU A 95 50.51 -11.57 -14.61
CA LEU A 95 49.51 -11.02 -15.53
C LEU A 95 48.62 -12.10 -16.18
N HIS A 96 49.23 -13.20 -16.61
CA HIS A 96 48.50 -14.32 -17.20
C HIS A 96 47.57 -15.00 -16.17
N GLU A 97 48.07 -15.24 -14.96
CA GLU A 97 47.30 -15.83 -13.86
C GLU A 97 46.12 -14.94 -13.44
N ILE A 98 46.31 -13.62 -13.40
CA ILE A 98 45.23 -12.67 -13.10
C ILE A 98 44.11 -12.80 -14.14
N ARG A 99 44.43 -12.83 -15.45
CA ARG A 99 43.43 -12.97 -16.52
C ARG A 99 42.65 -14.28 -16.39
N LEU A 100 43.37 -15.37 -16.18
CA LEU A 100 42.79 -16.69 -16.06
C LEU A 100 41.90 -16.84 -14.80
N ASN A 101 42.26 -16.18 -13.69
CA ASN A 101 41.40 -16.13 -12.50
C ASN A 101 40.18 -15.23 -12.70
N ILE A 102 40.28 -14.14 -13.45
CA ILE A 102 39.10 -13.34 -13.84
C ILE A 102 38.12 -14.21 -14.63
N GLU A 103 38.60 -14.94 -15.65
CA GLU A 103 37.75 -15.84 -16.46
C GLU A 103 37.06 -16.90 -15.60
N ARG A 104 37.82 -17.62 -14.75
CA ARG A 104 37.30 -18.64 -13.84
C ARG A 104 36.28 -18.12 -12.84
N GLU A 105 36.50 -16.92 -12.29
CA GLU A 105 35.57 -16.35 -11.32
C GLU A 105 34.31 -15.85 -12.01
N VAL A 106 34.40 -15.29 -13.23
CA VAL A 106 33.22 -14.87 -14.01
C VAL A 106 32.31 -16.05 -14.35
N GLU A 107 32.85 -17.23 -14.67
CA GLU A 107 32.08 -18.45 -14.92
C GLU A 107 31.24 -18.90 -13.71
N ARG A 108 31.62 -18.48 -12.49
CA ARG A 108 30.94 -18.85 -11.24
C ARG A 108 29.89 -17.83 -10.80
N ILE A 109 29.80 -16.69 -11.48
CA ILE A 109 28.86 -15.63 -11.13
C ILE A 109 27.54 -15.91 -11.85
N ASP A 110 26.49 -16.14 -11.07
CA ASP A 110 25.13 -16.28 -11.60
C ASP A 110 24.69 -15.00 -12.32
N GLY A 111 24.02 -15.17 -13.46
CA GLY A 111 23.42 -14.06 -14.20
C GLY A 111 22.31 -13.37 -13.39
N LYS A 112 22.22 -12.05 -13.50
CA LYS A 112 21.11 -11.26 -12.91
C LYS A 112 19.85 -11.42 -13.75
N ASP A 113 18.69 -11.55 -13.09
CA ASP A 113 17.39 -11.70 -13.75
C ASP A 113 17.04 -10.44 -14.60
N PRO A 114 16.98 -10.55 -15.93
CA PRO A 114 16.67 -9.43 -16.82
C PRO A 114 15.17 -9.11 -16.87
N ASP A 115 14.30 -9.98 -16.34
CA ASP A 115 12.84 -9.80 -16.33
C ASP A 115 12.32 -9.13 -15.05
N SER A 116 13.19 -9.01 -14.05
CA SER A 116 12.92 -8.18 -12.88
C SER A 116 12.72 -6.71 -13.28
N PRO A 117 11.98 -5.91 -12.48
CA PRO A 117 11.82 -4.49 -12.77
C PRO A 117 13.16 -3.73 -12.85
N PHE A 118 13.27 -2.81 -13.81
CA PHE A 118 14.47 -2.01 -13.99
C PHE A 118 14.80 -1.19 -12.74
N ARG A 119 16.07 -1.21 -12.33
CA ARG A 119 16.59 -0.40 -11.22
C ARG A 119 18.07 -0.07 -11.41
N LEU A 120 18.44 1.20 -11.23
CA LEU A 120 19.82 1.69 -11.33
C LEU A 120 20.10 2.74 -10.26
N TRP A 121 21.21 2.57 -9.51
CA TRP A 121 21.73 3.60 -8.62
C TRP A 121 22.57 4.60 -9.40
N ILE A 122 22.24 5.89 -9.29
CA ILE A 122 22.97 6.94 -10.00
C ILE A 122 24.29 7.21 -9.27
N ASP A 123 25.41 6.98 -9.95
CA ASP A 123 26.76 7.21 -9.44
C ASP A 123 27.40 8.50 -9.97
N GLN A 124 27.01 8.96 -11.17
CA GLN A 124 27.48 10.19 -11.80
C GLN A 124 26.34 10.91 -12.52
N VAL A 125 26.43 12.23 -12.54
CA VAL A 125 25.50 13.11 -13.25
C VAL A 125 26.33 14.12 -14.03
N ARG A 126 26.03 14.30 -15.31
CA ARG A 126 26.67 15.25 -16.20
C ARG A 126 25.62 15.95 -17.05
N SER A 127 25.97 17.13 -17.57
CA SER A 127 25.20 17.80 -18.62
C SER A 127 26.08 17.94 -19.85
N PHE A 128 25.52 17.66 -21.01
CA PHE A 128 26.20 17.82 -22.30
C PHE A 128 25.40 18.79 -23.16
N ALA A 129 26.08 19.75 -23.80
CA ALA A 129 25.43 20.69 -24.71
C ALA A 129 24.68 19.92 -25.82
N GLY A 130 23.43 20.31 -26.09
CA GLY A 130 22.56 19.66 -27.08
C GLY A 130 21.91 18.34 -26.64
N PHE A 131 22.47 17.63 -25.66
CA PHE A 131 21.90 16.37 -25.15
C PHE A 131 21.14 16.58 -23.83
N GLY A 132 21.53 17.55 -23.02
CA GLY A 132 20.97 17.79 -21.68
C GLY A 132 21.55 16.85 -20.63
N THR A 133 20.74 16.49 -19.64
CA THR A 133 21.16 15.72 -18.47
C THR A 133 21.41 14.25 -18.80
N VAL A 134 22.62 13.78 -18.51
CA VAL A 134 23.03 12.37 -18.63
C VAL A 134 23.44 11.87 -17.25
N VAL A 135 22.92 10.70 -16.88
CA VAL A 135 23.29 10.02 -15.63
C VAL A 135 23.99 8.71 -15.94
N SER A 136 24.93 8.31 -15.09
CA SER A 136 25.58 7.02 -15.19
C SER A 136 25.39 6.20 -13.91
N GLY A 137 25.35 4.88 -14.07
CA GLY A 137 25.29 3.94 -12.97
C GLY A 137 25.27 2.49 -13.44
N THR A 138 25.36 1.57 -12.50
CA THR A 138 25.24 0.12 -12.77
C THR A 138 23.78 -0.31 -12.64
N ILE A 139 23.28 -1.04 -13.63
CA ILE A 139 21.93 -1.62 -13.58
C ILE A 139 21.94 -2.76 -12.56
N LEU A 140 21.10 -2.67 -11.54
CA LEU A 140 21.00 -3.65 -10.46
C LEU A 140 20.07 -4.81 -10.82
N SER A 141 18.98 -4.51 -11.51
CA SER A 141 17.95 -5.48 -11.90
C SER A 141 17.26 -5.05 -13.18
N GLY A 142 16.76 -6.02 -13.94
CA GLY A 142 16.00 -5.79 -15.14
C GLY A 142 16.81 -5.28 -16.33
N ARG A 143 16.12 -4.60 -17.23
CA ARG A 143 16.67 -4.02 -18.46
C ARG A 143 16.02 -2.67 -18.76
N VAL A 144 16.72 -1.85 -19.52
CA VAL A 144 16.21 -0.59 -20.04
C VAL A 144 16.47 -0.52 -21.54
N ARG A 145 15.45 -0.10 -22.28
CA ARG A 145 15.49 0.20 -23.71
C ARG A 145 15.39 1.70 -23.92
N ARG A 146 15.77 2.16 -25.11
CA ARG A 146 15.46 3.52 -25.53
C ARG A 146 13.95 3.77 -25.45
N ASP A 147 13.61 4.98 -25.03
CA ASP A 147 12.26 5.50 -24.84
C ASP A 147 11.43 4.85 -23.71
N ASP A 148 12.01 3.90 -22.96
CA ASP A 148 11.38 3.35 -21.77
C ASP A 148 11.02 4.46 -20.77
N LEU A 149 9.83 4.32 -20.18
CA LEU A 149 9.35 5.20 -19.12
C LEU A 149 10.07 4.84 -17.81
N LEU A 150 10.60 5.85 -17.12
CA LEU A 150 11.36 5.72 -15.89
C LEU A 150 10.88 6.73 -14.86
N HIS A 151 11.01 6.38 -13.57
CA HIS A 151 10.88 7.32 -12.47
C HIS A 151 12.24 7.61 -11.85
N LEU A 152 12.56 8.89 -11.66
CA LEU A 152 13.66 9.35 -10.84
C LEU A 152 13.20 9.44 -9.39
N LEU A 153 13.86 8.69 -8.50
CA LEU A 153 13.50 8.56 -7.10
C LEU A 153 14.61 9.12 -6.20
N PRO A 154 14.25 9.80 -5.10
CA PRO A 154 12.92 9.83 -4.47
C PRO A 154 11.98 10.95 -4.94
N SER A 155 12.38 11.80 -5.90
CA SER A 155 11.59 12.96 -6.35
C SER A 155 10.28 12.58 -7.05
N GLY A 156 10.20 11.37 -7.62
CA GLY A 156 9.02 10.89 -8.34
C GLY A 156 8.88 11.48 -9.74
N ILE A 157 9.91 12.16 -10.25
CA ILE A 157 9.89 12.77 -11.58
C ILE A 157 9.82 11.66 -12.64
N GLU A 158 8.80 11.71 -13.48
CA GLU A 158 8.66 10.84 -14.64
C GLU A 158 9.59 11.33 -15.77
N THR A 159 10.33 10.41 -16.37
CA THR A 159 11.26 10.69 -17.48
C THR A 159 11.33 9.52 -18.44
N ARG A 160 12.09 9.67 -19.53
CA ARG A 160 12.35 8.63 -20.52
C ARG A 160 13.84 8.49 -20.80
N ALA A 161 14.28 7.28 -21.09
CA ALA A 161 15.65 6.97 -21.51
C ALA A 161 15.85 7.27 -23.00
N ARG A 162 16.24 8.51 -23.37
CA ARG A 162 16.38 8.89 -24.79
C ARG A 162 17.53 8.16 -25.49
N PHE A 163 18.70 8.18 -24.87
CA PHE A 163 19.91 7.55 -25.38
C PHE A 163 20.56 6.72 -24.28
N LEU A 164 21.08 5.56 -24.70
CA LEU A 164 21.80 4.62 -23.85
C LEU A 164 23.22 4.44 -24.40
N GLU A 165 24.21 4.52 -23.53
CA GLU A 165 25.61 4.27 -23.84
C GLU A 165 26.21 3.25 -22.86
N VAL A 166 26.84 2.21 -23.40
CA VAL A 166 27.57 1.19 -22.63
C VAL A 166 28.96 1.07 -23.23
N HIS A 167 30.01 1.21 -22.40
CA HIS A 167 31.42 1.18 -22.83
C HIS A 167 31.72 2.07 -24.07
N HIS A 168 31.26 3.33 -24.05
CA HIS A 168 31.45 4.30 -25.13
C HIS A 168 30.77 3.92 -26.46
N LYS A 169 29.83 2.97 -26.44
CA LYS A 169 29.04 2.57 -27.59
C LYS A 169 27.57 2.85 -27.35
N SER A 170 26.91 3.46 -28.34
CA SER A 170 25.47 3.67 -28.32
C SER A 170 24.75 2.34 -28.49
N VAL A 171 23.81 2.02 -27.60
CA VAL A 171 23.06 0.76 -27.61
C VAL A 171 21.56 1.00 -27.61
N ALA A 172 20.78 0.04 -28.12
CA ALA A 172 19.32 0.10 -28.09
C ALA A 172 18.74 -0.38 -26.73
N GLN A 173 19.49 -1.23 -26.02
CA GLN A 173 19.12 -1.83 -24.75
C GLN A 173 20.36 -2.01 -23.87
N ALA A 174 20.19 -1.90 -22.56
CA ALA A 174 21.16 -2.29 -21.54
C ALA A 174 20.49 -3.19 -20.48
N VAL A 175 21.25 -4.07 -19.86
CA VAL A 175 20.76 -5.09 -18.91
C VAL A 175 21.51 -5.05 -17.57
N ALA A 176 20.93 -5.68 -16.54
CA ALA A 176 21.53 -5.81 -15.22
C ALA A 176 23.00 -6.27 -15.26
N GLY A 177 23.85 -5.67 -14.41
CA GLY A 177 25.31 -5.86 -14.40
C GLY A 177 26.08 -4.85 -15.25
N GLN A 178 25.47 -4.28 -16.29
CA GLN A 178 26.14 -3.28 -17.13
C GLN A 178 26.13 -1.90 -16.47
N ARG A 179 27.26 -1.19 -16.60
CA ARG A 179 27.32 0.25 -16.34
C ARG A 179 26.85 1.00 -17.60
N VAL A 180 25.82 1.82 -17.44
CA VAL A 180 25.16 2.52 -18.55
C VAL A 180 25.14 4.03 -18.29
N GLY A 181 25.35 4.82 -19.35
CA GLY A 181 24.99 6.23 -19.42
C GLY A 181 23.60 6.38 -20.03
N ILE A 182 22.71 7.12 -19.35
CA ILE A 182 21.32 7.33 -19.75
C ILE A 182 21.07 8.82 -19.91
N ASN A 183 20.68 9.25 -21.10
CA ASN A 183 20.17 10.60 -21.33
C ASN A 183 18.71 10.70 -20.89
N LEU A 184 18.43 11.64 -19.99
CA LEU A 184 17.10 11.84 -19.41
C LEU A 184 16.30 12.88 -20.19
N HIS A 185 15.05 12.54 -20.49
CA HIS A 185 14.11 13.47 -21.10
C HIS A 185 13.54 14.45 -20.07
N LYS A 186 13.65 15.76 -20.35
CA LYS A 186 13.05 16.85 -19.56
C LYS A 186 13.40 16.85 -18.06
N VAL A 187 14.56 16.34 -17.67
CA VAL A 187 15.07 16.44 -16.29
C VAL A 187 16.20 17.47 -16.25
N PRO A 188 16.02 18.62 -15.59
CA PRO A 188 17.09 19.60 -15.38
C PRO A 188 18.22 19.03 -14.52
N LEU A 189 19.45 19.50 -14.75
CA LEU A 189 20.62 19.03 -14.00
C LEU A 189 20.47 19.21 -12.48
N GLY A 190 19.83 20.30 -12.04
CA GLY A 190 19.62 20.61 -10.62
C GLY A 190 18.61 19.69 -9.91
N GLU A 191 17.80 18.94 -10.66
CA GLU A 191 16.78 18.03 -10.10
C GLU A 191 17.28 16.60 -9.93
N VAL A 192 18.49 16.31 -10.40
CA VAL A 192 19.10 14.99 -10.31
C VAL A 192 20.44 15.07 -9.59
N SER A 193 20.70 14.08 -8.74
CA SER A 193 21.96 14.02 -8.00
C SER A 193 22.39 12.57 -7.77
N ARG A 194 23.69 12.40 -7.52
CA ARG A 194 24.24 11.12 -7.07
C ARG A 194 23.57 10.69 -5.76
N GLY A 195 23.15 9.43 -5.70
CA GLY A 195 22.37 8.89 -4.58
C GLY A 195 20.87 8.76 -4.87
N MET A 196 20.41 9.30 -5.99
CA MET A 196 19.09 9.01 -6.55
C MET A 196 19.08 7.68 -7.31
N VAL A 197 17.88 7.18 -7.60
CA VAL A 197 17.64 5.90 -8.27
C VAL A 197 16.76 6.12 -9.48
N LEU A 198 17.12 5.52 -10.62
CA LEU A 198 16.19 5.34 -11.73
C LEU A 198 15.54 3.97 -11.58
N ALA A 199 14.22 3.93 -11.70
CA ALA A 199 13.47 2.69 -11.57
C ALA A 199 12.31 2.63 -12.56
N ALA A 200 11.85 1.42 -12.86
CA ALA A 200 10.60 1.21 -13.58
C ALA A 200 9.42 1.84 -12.79
N PRO A 201 8.44 2.48 -13.45
CA PRO A 201 7.29 3.08 -12.79
C PRO A 201 6.57 2.11 -11.85
N GLY A 202 6.29 2.55 -10.61
CA GLY A 202 5.59 1.75 -9.60
C GLY A 202 6.37 0.55 -9.03
N SER A 203 7.62 0.34 -9.44
CA SER A 203 8.45 -0.76 -8.93
C SER A 203 9.03 -0.51 -7.54
N LEU A 204 9.13 0.75 -7.13
CA LEU A 204 9.81 1.15 -5.90
C LEU A 204 9.11 2.32 -5.23
N THR A 205 8.95 2.24 -3.91
CA THR A 205 8.35 3.30 -3.09
C THR A 205 9.40 3.85 -2.13
N PRO A 206 9.84 5.11 -2.28
CA PRO A 206 10.78 5.72 -1.35
C PRO A 206 10.21 5.80 0.07
N SER A 207 11.04 5.57 1.09
CA SER A 207 10.64 5.69 2.50
C SER A 207 11.68 6.43 3.34
N ARG A 208 11.22 6.96 4.48
CA ARG A 208 12.06 7.47 5.57
C ARG A 208 12.31 6.42 6.66
N LEU A 209 11.68 5.25 6.58
CA LEU A 209 11.74 4.23 7.62
C LEU A 209 12.18 2.91 6.99
N LEU A 210 13.33 2.43 7.43
CA LEU A 210 13.94 1.20 6.92
C LEU A 210 14.13 0.23 8.09
N ASN A 211 13.51 -0.94 8.04
CA ASN A 211 13.77 -2.00 9.00
C ASN A 211 14.92 -2.86 8.46
N ALA A 212 15.89 -3.17 9.30
CA ALA A 212 17.15 -3.74 8.87
C ALA A 212 17.72 -4.73 9.89
N GLU A 213 18.54 -5.64 9.38
CA GLU A 213 19.49 -6.41 10.17
C GLU A 213 20.81 -5.64 10.19
N LEU A 214 21.25 -5.22 11.38
CA LEU A 214 22.51 -4.52 11.59
C LEU A 214 23.50 -5.45 12.26
N LYS A 215 24.71 -5.55 11.70
CA LYS A 215 25.88 -6.17 12.31
C LYS A 215 26.94 -5.10 12.54
N LEU A 216 27.43 -5.01 13.78
CA LEU A 216 28.60 -4.20 14.11
C LEU A 216 29.87 -4.98 13.85
N LEU A 217 30.90 -4.27 13.38
CA LEU A 217 32.22 -4.83 13.22
C LEU A 217 32.85 -5.11 14.58
N LYS A 218 33.77 -6.08 14.63
CA LYS A 218 34.56 -6.35 15.85
C LYS A 218 35.50 -5.18 16.16
N SER A 219 35.99 -4.52 15.12
CA SER A 219 36.82 -3.30 15.14
C SER A 219 36.04 -2.04 15.56
N ALA A 220 34.71 -2.10 15.69
CA ALA A 220 33.91 -0.94 16.07
C ALA A 220 34.35 -0.41 17.44
N PRO A 221 34.65 0.90 17.58
CA PRO A 221 35.31 1.45 18.77
C PRO A 221 34.40 1.49 20.00
N ARG A 222 33.08 1.55 19.79
CA ARG A 222 32.08 1.56 20.86
C ARG A 222 30.77 0.93 20.43
N PRO A 223 29.97 0.42 21.39
CA PRO A 223 28.62 -0.05 21.12
C PRO A 223 27.73 1.06 20.54
N ILE A 224 26.78 0.69 19.68
CA ILE A 224 25.70 1.59 19.24
C ILE A 224 24.56 1.52 20.23
N ARG A 225 24.05 2.69 20.63
CA ARG A 225 22.91 2.83 21.53
C ARG A 225 21.61 3.11 20.77
N ASP A 226 20.48 2.86 21.41
CA ASP A 226 19.20 3.35 20.89
C ASP A 226 19.23 4.87 20.68
N GLN A 227 18.59 5.31 19.60
CA GLN A 227 18.52 6.70 19.16
C GLN A 227 19.87 7.37 18.87
N GLU A 228 20.90 6.57 18.57
CA GLU A 228 22.16 7.11 18.09
C GLU A 228 22.06 7.61 16.64
N ARG A 229 22.72 8.72 16.33
CA ARG A 229 22.78 9.27 14.98
C ARG A 229 24.02 8.78 14.25
N VAL A 230 23.81 8.30 13.05
CA VAL A 230 24.84 7.67 12.21
C VAL A 230 24.71 8.12 10.77
N ARG A 231 25.80 7.98 10.00
CA ARG A 231 25.77 8.10 8.55
C ARG A 231 25.46 6.74 7.96
N LEU A 232 24.36 6.67 7.21
CA LEU A 232 23.90 5.48 6.52
C LEU A 232 24.17 5.61 5.02
N TYR A 233 24.79 4.57 4.46
CA TYR A 233 25.02 4.42 3.04
C TYR A 233 24.11 3.32 2.50
N VAL A 234 23.24 3.65 1.55
CA VAL A 234 22.40 2.65 0.85
C VAL A 234 22.64 2.85 -0.64
N GLY A 235 23.37 1.91 -1.25
CA GLY A 235 23.87 2.09 -2.61
C GLY A 235 24.74 3.33 -2.76
N THR A 236 24.38 4.21 -3.69
CA THR A 236 25.04 5.51 -3.86
C THR A 236 24.51 6.61 -2.94
N SER A 237 23.40 6.36 -2.24
CA SER A 237 22.76 7.32 -1.33
C SER A 237 23.51 7.41 -0.01
N VAL A 238 23.60 8.63 0.53
CA VAL A 238 24.21 8.90 1.85
C VAL A 238 23.30 9.83 2.61
N THR A 239 22.91 9.40 3.80
CA THR A 239 21.97 10.15 4.64
C THR A 239 22.30 9.98 6.11
N ASN A 240 21.85 10.92 6.93
CA ASN A 240 21.90 10.75 8.38
C ASN A 240 20.67 9.97 8.82
N ALA A 241 20.89 8.98 9.67
CA ALA A 241 19.87 8.11 10.21
C ALA A 241 19.90 8.12 11.73
N LEU A 242 18.72 8.04 12.34
CA LEU A 242 18.57 7.69 13.74
C LEU A 242 18.38 6.17 13.83
N VAL A 243 19.21 5.49 14.60
CA VAL A 243 19.09 4.04 14.84
C VAL A 243 18.08 3.82 15.95
N ILE A 244 17.02 3.06 15.70
CA ILE A 244 16.08 2.61 16.73
C ILE A 244 16.27 1.12 16.92
N MET A 245 16.67 0.71 18.13
CA MET A 245 16.83 -0.70 18.43
C MET A 245 15.45 -1.36 18.60
N MET A 246 15.31 -2.60 18.09
CA MET A 246 14.03 -3.31 18.16
C MET A 246 14.04 -4.53 19.07
N ASP A 247 15.14 -5.29 19.09
CA ASP A 247 15.24 -6.56 19.80
C ASP A 247 16.29 -6.57 20.92
N LYS A 248 17.04 -5.48 21.08
CA LYS A 248 18.09 -5.28 22.09
C LYS A 248 18.09 -3.82 22.57
N GLU A 249 18.69 -3.52 23.71
CA GLU A 249 18.84 -2.14 24.19
C GLU A 249 20.03 -1.41 23.52
N ARG A 250 21.09 -2.16 23.22
CA ARG A 250 22.31 -1.69 22.56
C ARG A 250 22.95 -2.84 21.80
N LEU A 251 23.79 -2.50 20.83
CA LEU A 251 24.54 -3.49 20.05
C LEU A 251 26.03 -3.33 20.32
N LYS A 252 26.70 -4.38 20.81
CA LYS A 252 28.15 -4.37 21.06
C LYS A 252 28.93 -4.71 19.78
N SER A 253 30.23 -4.42 19.78
CA SER A 253 31.13 -4.76 18.68
C SER A 253 31.08 -6.27 18.38
N GLY A 254 30.96 -6.61 17.09
CA GLY A 254 30.81 -8.00 16.62
C GLY A 254 29.39 -8.58 16.72
N GLU A 255 28.44 -7.92 17.39
CA GLU A 255 27.07 -8.42 17.52
C GLU A 255 26.19 -8.04 16.33
N SER A 256 25.06 -8.75 16.18
CA SER A 256 23.98 -8.41 15.24
C SER A 256 22.64 -8.22 15.96
N GLY A 257 21.76 -7.40 15.39
CA GLY A 257 20.44 -7.09 15.94
C GLY A 257 19.50 -6.46 14.91
N LEU A 258 18.21 -6.39 15.25
CA LEU A 258 17.18 -5.77 14.43
C LEU A 258 17.02 -4.29 14.79
N VAL A 259 17.02 -3.44 13.77
CA VAL A 259 16.92 -1.99 13.93
C VAL A 259 15.93 -1.38 12.94
N GLN A 260 15.34 -0.24 13.31
CA GLN A 260 14.73 0.69 12.37
C GLN A 260 15.64 1.91 12.18
N PHE A 261 16.03 2.20 10.95
CA PHE A 261 16.60 3.49 10.60
C PHE A 261 15.48 4.49 10.34
N ARG A 262 15.52 5.63 11.02
CA ARG A 262 14.64 6.78 10.76
C ARG A 262 15.44 7.88 10.08
N LEU A 263 15.04 8.23 8.88
CA LEU A 263 15.74 9.16 8.00
C LEU A 263 15.03 10.51 7.96
N ARG A 264 15.79 11.58 7.73
CA ARG A 264 15.20 12.91 7.47
C ARG A 264 14.55 12.98 6.08
N ASN A 265 15.25 12.45 5.09
CA ASN A 265 14.83 12.45 3.68
C ASN A 265 14.45 11.04 3.23
N HIS A 266 13.54 10.95 2.26
CA HIS A 266 13.19 9.66 1.67
C HIS A 266 14.38 9.06 0.93
N VAL A 267 14.55 7.76 1.04
CA VAL A 267 15.51 6.96 0.29
C VAL A 267 14.74 5.91 -0.49
N ALA A 268 15.12 5.71 -1.75
CA ALA A 268 14.58 4.66 -2.59
C ALA A 268 15.48 3.42 -2.47
N ALA A 269 14.96 2.36 -1.86
CA ALA A 269 15.66 1.11 -1.62
C ALA A 269 14.68 -0.07 -1.63
N CYS A 270 15.18 -1.30 -1.78
CA CYS A 270 14.42 -2.55 -1.69
C CYS A 270 14.83 -3.36 -0.45
N PRO A 271 13.95 -4.26 0.02
CA PRO A 271 14.37 -5.41 0.82
C PRO A 271 15.55 -6.13 0.15
N GLY A 272 16.53 -6.53 0.95
CA GLY A 272 17.75 -7.20 0.50
C GLY A 272 18.91 -6.28 0.15
N ASP A 273 18.68 -4.98 -0.08
CA ASP A 273 19.74 -4.02 -0.39
C ASP A 273 20.76 -3.95 0.77
N PRO A 274 22.06 -4.01 0.48
CA PRO A 274 23.10 -3.84 1.48
C PRO A 274 23.22 -2.38 1.92
N PHE A 275 23.67 -2.17 3.14
CA PHE A 275 24.00 -0.85 3.65
C PHE A 275 25.29 -0.87 4.48
N ILE A 276 25.93 0.29 4.55
CA ILE A 276 27.11 0.54 5.39
C ILE A 276 26.79 1.63 6.41
N LEU A 277 27.37 1.49 7.60
CA LEU A 277 27.24 2.42 8.72
C LEU A 277 28.58 3.06 9.04
N SER A 278 28.56 4.38 9.22
CA SER A 278 29.71 5.19 9.62
C SER A 278 29.29 6.13 10.75
N PRO A 279 30.19 6.49 11.67
CA PRO A 279 29.99 7.62 12.57
C PRO A 279 29.80 8.93 11.77
N LEU A 280 29.27 9.96 12.43
CA LEU A 280 29.07 11.27 11.80
C LEU A 280 30.35 12.13 11.79
N ASP A 281 31.18 11.94 12.81
CA ASP A 281 32.38 12.69 13.19
C ASP A 281 33.65 12.19 12.50
N ILE A 282 33.78 10.88 12.29
CA ILE A 282 34.96 10.27 11.67
C ILE A 282 34.61 9.48 10.40
N GLN A 283 35.56 9.42 9.45
CA GLN A 283 35.43 8.66 8.20
C GLN A 283 35.95 7.22 8.40
N THR A 284 35.12 6.36 8.99
CA THR A 284 35.41 4.92 9.14
C THR A 284 34.12 4.12 9.04
N VAL A 285 34.24 2.82 8.78
CA VAL A 285 33.12 1.88 8.80
C VAL A 285 33.01 1.28 10.20
N ILE A 286 31.81 1.25 10.77
CA ILE A 286 31.56 0.63 12.09
C ILE A 286 30.64 -0.57 12.01
N GLY A 287 29.94 -0.73 10.89
CA GLY A 287 28.99 -1.81 10.71
C GLY A 287 28.28 -1.72 9.38
N GLY A 288 27.36 -2.64 9.19
CA GLY A 288 26.58 -2.74 7.96
C GLY A 288 25.60 -3.90 8.08
N GLY A 289 24.96 -4.21 6.96
CA GLY A 289 24.01 -5.30 6.91
C GLY A 289 23.10 -5.16 5.71
N ARG A 290 21.85 -5.57 5.89
CA ARG A 290 20.86 -5.52 4.81
C ARG A 290 19.52 -4.97 5.29
N LEU A 291 18.84 -4.31 4.37
CA LEU A 291 17.45 -3.92 4.58
C LEU A 291 16.57 -5.16 4.53
N LEU A 292 15.64 -5.26 5.48
CA LEU A 292 14.65 -6.34 5.54
C LEU A 292 13.29 -5.85 5.02
N GLU A 293 12.88 -4.64 5.38
CA GLU A 293 11.58 -4.10 5.00
C GLU A 293 11.65 -2.58 4.84
N ILE A 294 10.98 -2.07 3.80
CA ILE A 294 10.80 -0.66 3.53
C ILE A 294 9.40 -0.29 3.98
N THR A 295 9.28 0.34 5.14
CA THR A 295 7.98 0.51 5.82
C THR A 295 7.52 1.97 5.83
N GLY A 296 6.21 2.20 5.87
CA GLY A 296 5.64 3.53 6.17
C GLY A 296 5.38 3.75 7.67
N GLU A 297 5.58 2.73 8.49
CA GLU A 297 5.19 2.76 9.90
C GLU A 297 6.39 2.81 10.85
N LYS A 298 6.31 3.73 11.83
CA LYS A 298 7.29 3.80 12.91
C LYS A 298 7.17 2.55 13.78
N TYR A 299 8.29 1.93 14.08
CA TYR A 299 8.35 0.90 15.10
C TYR A 299 7.94 1.47 16.46
N ARG A 300 7.12 0.70 17.17
CA ARG A 300 6.70 0.93 18.55
C ARG A 300 6.71 -0.42 19.25
N GLU A 301 7.13 -0.44 20.50
CA GLU A 301 7.23 -1.65 21.31
C GLU A 301 5.88 -2.40 21.43
N ALA A 302 4.77 -1.67 21.51
CA ALA A 302 3.42 -2.25 21.47
C ALA A 302 3.12 -3.10 20.21
N LYS A 303 3.86 -2.89 19.11
CA LYS A 303 3.75 -3.67 17.87
C LYS A 303 4.84 -4.75 17.75
N ALA A 304 5.72 -4.91 18.73
CA ALA A 304 6.85 -5.84 18.69
C ALA A 304 6.40 -7.30 18.46
N LEU A 305 5.30 -7.71 19.09
CA LEU A 305 4.73 -9.07 18.98
C LEU A 305 4.45 -9.50 17.53
N ASN A 306 4.07 -8.58 16.66
CA ASN A 306 3.81 -8.87 15.24
C ASN A 306 4.97 -8.42 14.34
N THR A 307 5.75 -7.43 14.79
CA THR A 307 6.81 -6.85 13.95
C THR A 307 8.06 -7.70 13.94
N LEU A 308 8.53 -8.12 15.13
CA LEU A 308 9.78 -8.84 15.28
C LEU A 308 9.75 -10.24 14.64
N PRO A 309 8.70 -11.07 14.80
CA PRO A 309 8.68 -12.39 14.18
C PRO A 309 8.69 -12.31 12.65
N TYR A 310 8.01 -11.34 12.06
CA TYR A 310 8.07 -11.05 10.62
C TYR A 310 9.50 -10.71 10.17
N LEU A 311 10.16 -9.77 10.86
CA LEU A 311 11.53 -9.38 10.50
C LEU A 311 12.52 -10.53 10.68
N LYS A 312 12.36 -11.36 11.73
CA LYS A 312 13.15 -12.59 11.92
C LYS A 312 12.89 -13.63 10.82
N ALA A 313 11.68 -13.75 10.31
CA ALA A 313 11.38 -14.62 9.18
C ALA A 313 12.08 -14.14 7.89
N LEU A 314 12.02 -12.84 7.60
CA LEU A 314 12.78 -12.23 6.50
C LEU A 314 14.30 -12.36 6.69
N GLN A 315 14.77 -12.28 7.94
CA GLN A 315 16.17 -12.49 8.29
C GLN A 315 16.59 -13.94 7.95
N LYS A 316 15.74 -14.93 8.21
CA LYS A 316 16.05 -16.33 7.92
C LYS A 316 15.77 -16.75 6.47
N GLY A 317 15.15 -15.88 5.67
CA GLY A 317 14.67 -16.25 4.33
C GLY A 317 13.47 -17.20 4.38
N ASP A 318 12.71 -17.22 5.47
CA ASP A 318 11.53 -18.06 5.63
C ASP A 318 10.30 -17.37 5.04
N LEU A 319 10.04 -17.64 3.75
CA LEU A 319 8.92 -17.10 3.00
C LEU A 319 7.57 -17.40 3.68
N LYS A 320 7.37 -18.64 4.15
CA LYS A 320 6.08 -19.08 4.70
C LYS A 320 5.77 -18.30 5.96
N MET A 321 6.73 -18.20 6.88
CA MET A 321 6.54 -17.44 8.11
C MET A 321 6.46 -15.93 7.86
N ALA A 322 7.21 -15.41 6.88
CA ALA A 322 7.11 -13.99 6.53
C ALA A 322 5.71 -13.61 6.04
N ILE A 323 5.12 -14.38 5.12
CA ILE A 323 3.76 -14.14 4.64
C ILE A 323 2.74 -14.29 5.77
N GLU A 324 2.87 -15.33 6.60
CA GLU A 324 2.01 -15.57 7.75
C GLU A 324 1.98 -14.36 8.71
N TYR A 325 3.15 -13.89 9.15
CA TYR A 325 3.22 -12.76 10.06
C TYR A 325 2.82 -11.43 9.41
N LEU A 326 3.01 -11.29 8.09
CA LEU A 326 2.56 -10.11 7.37
C LEU A 326 1.02 -9.97 7.42
N PHE A 327 0.29 -11.07 7.22
CA PHE A 327 -1.17 -11.04 7.35
C PHE A 327 -1.64 -10.84 8.81
N LYS A 328 -0.90 -11.36 9.80
CA LYS A 328 -1.17 -11.12 11.23
C LYS A 328 -0.98 -9.67 11.68
N ARG A 329 -0.30 -8.83 10.89
CA ARG A 329 -0.23 -7.38 11.11
C ARG A 329 -1.54 -6.65 10.76
N ASN A 330 -2.66 -7.37 10.56
CA ASN A 330 -4.00 -6.86 10.28
C ASN A 330 -4.06 -6.00 9.01
N LEU A 331 -3.64 -6.59 7.89
CA LEU A 331 -3.85 -5.98 6.58
C LEU A 331 -5.35 -6.05 6.22
N ASN A 332 -6.09 -5.01 6.58
CA ASN A 332 -7.51 -4.84 6.22
C ASN A 332 -7.72 -4.55 4.72
N ARG A 333 -6.86 -5.03 3.83
CA ARG A 333 -6.95 -4.78 2.40
C ARG A 333 -6.50 -5.97 1.60
N LEU A 334 -6.87 -5.98 0.33
CA LEU A 334 -6.37 -6.91 -0.66
C LEU A 334 -4.90 -6.62 -0.93
N VAL A 335 -4.14 -7.70 -1.05
CA VAL A 335 -2.71 -7.63 -1.36
C VAL A 335 -2.45 -8.42 -2.63
N LYS A 336 -1.68 -7.84 -3.55
CA LYS A 336 -1.30 -8.50 -4.79
C LYS A 336 -0.01 -9.30 -4.59
N VAL A 337 0.16 -10.40 -5.33
CA VAL A 337 1.38 -11.22 -5.32
C VAL A 337 2.63 -10.39 -5.60
N GLY A 338 2.59 -9.54 -6.64
CA GLY A 338 3.72 -8.66 -6.97
C GLY A 338 4.03 -7.63 -5.88
N GLU A 339 3.05 -7.25 -5.06
CA GLU A 339 3.28 -6.37 -3.91
C GLU A 339 3.96 -7.13 -2.76
N LEU A 340 3.50 -8.35 -2.47
CA LEU A 340 4.12 -9.23 -1.48
C LEU A 340 5.58 -9.52 -1.82
N ALA A 341 5.87 -9.86 -3.08
CA ALA A 341 7.23 -10.07 -3.56
C ALA A 341 8.11 -8.84 -3.35
N ARG A 342 7.64 -7.64 -3.73
CA ARG A 342 8.37 -6.39 -3.50
C ARG A 342 8.60 -6.08 -2.03
N ASN A 343 7.61 -6.29 -1.16
CA ASN A 343 7.69 -5.95 0.26
C ASN A 343 8.56 -6.92 1.06
N THR A 344 8.66 -8.16 0.61
CA THR A 344 9.43 -9.23 1.30
C THR A 344 10.81 -9.46 0.69
N GLY A 345 11.02 -9.09 -0.59
CA GLY A 345 12.25 -9.35 -1.32
C GLY A 345 12.36 -10.75 -1.94
N PHE A 346 11.34 -11.60 -1.79
CA PHE A 346 11.29 -12.91 -2.44
C PHE A 346 10.88 -12.79 -3.91
N SER A 347 11.21 -13.80 -4.72
CA SER A 347 10.83 -13.80 -6.12
C SER A 347 9.31 -13.93 -6.27
N VAL A 348 8.78 -13.35 -7.35
CA VAL A 348 7.34 -13.43 -7.66
C VAL A 348 6.89 -14.89 -7.78
N LYS A 349 7.73 -15.77 -8.36
CA LYS A 349 7.44 -17.19 -8.54
C LYS A 349 7.27 -17.92 -7.21
N GLU A 350 8.17 -17.70 -6.25
CA GLU A 350 8.10 -18.34 -4.93
C GLU A 350 6.85 -17.88 -4.16
N VAL A 351 6.60 -16.56 -4.15
CA VAL A 351 5.41 -15.99 -3.49
C VAL A 351 4.14 -16.51 -4.13
N GLU A 352 4.07 -16.58 -5.45
CA GLU A 352 2.89 -17.10 -6.16
C GLU A 352 2.60 -18.56 -5.81
N ALA A 353 3.64 -19.40 -5.71
CA ALA A 353 3.51 -20.79 -5.31
C ALA A 353 2.95 -20.94 -3.88
N ASP A 354 3.48 -20.16 -2.91
CA ASP A 354 2.99 -20.18 -1.53
C ASP A 354 1.53 -19.69 -1.43
N ILE A 355 1.20 -18.59 -2.11
CA ILE A 355 -0.17 -18.04 -2.11
C ILE A 355 -1.16 -19.02 -2.73
N LYS A 356 -0.81 -19.69 -3.83
CA LYS A 356 -1.63 -20.76 -4.42
C LYS A 356 -1.88 -21.89 -3.43
N SER A 357 -0.86 -22.31 -2.67
CA SER A 357 -1.00 -23.33 -1.63
C SER A 357 -1.96 -22.90 -0.52
N ARG A 358 -1.87 -21.64 -0.06
CA ARG A 358 -2.72 -21.10 1.01
C ARG A 358 -4.17 -20.87 0.59
N ILE A 359 -4.41 -20.59 -0.69
CA ILE A 359 -5.75 -20.55 -1.25
C ILE A 359 -6.37 -21.96 -1.23
N LYS A 360 -5.60 -22.98 -1.65
CA LYS A 360 -6.06 -24.39 -1.62
C LYS A 360 -6.37 -24.88 -0.20
N SER A 361 -5.60 -24.47 0.80
CA SER A 361 -5.86 -24.83 2.20
C SER A 361 -6.97 -24.02 2.87
N GLY A 362 -7.51 -22.99 2.20
CA GLY A 362 -8.54 -22.11 2.76
C GLY A 362 -8.03 -21.03 3.71
N ASN A 363 -6.70 -20.82 3.81
CA ASN A 363 -6.12 -19.79 4.69
C ASN A 363 -6.26 -18.39 4.08
N LEU A 364 -6.22 -18.30 2.74
CA LEU A 364 -6.39 -17.05 1.99
C LEU A 364 -7.57 -17.14 1.02
N LEU A 365 -8.30 -16.04 0.87
CA LEU A 365 -9.37 -15.87 -0.10
C LEU A 365 -8.86 -15.11 -1.32
N TYR A 366 -9.12 -15.64 -2.51
CA TYR A 366 -8.78 -14.99 -3.77
C TYR A 366 -9.92 -14.10 -4.27
N PHE A 367 -9.57 -12.91 -4.74
CA PHE A 367 -10.47 -11.97 -5.41
C PHE A 367 -9.90 -11.65 -6.79
N GLU A 368 -10.58 -12.13 -7.82
CA GLU A 368 -10.15 -12.09 -9.22
C GLU A 368 -9.67 -10.69 -9.64
N GLY A 369 -8.43 -10.63 -10.16
CA GLY A 369 -7.76 -9.39 -10.60
C GLY A 369 -7.42 -8.39 -9.49
N LYS A 370 -7.90 -8.58 -8.26
CA LYS A 370 -7.77 -7.62 -7.15
C LYS A 370 -6.70 -8.02 -6.14
N GLY A 371 -6.58 -9.30 -5.81
CA GLY A 371 -5.56 -9.82 -4.91
C GLY A 371 -6.07 -10.91 -3.98
N VAL A 372 -5.38 -11.08 -2.85
CA VAL A 372 -5.74 -12.04 -1.80
C VAL A 372 -6.04 -11.35 -0.48
N PHE A 373 -6.84 -12.00 0.35
CA PHE A 373 -7.26 -11.53 1.67
C PHE A 373 -7.16 -12.66 2.70
N SER A 374 -6.83 -12.35 3.96
CA SER A 374 -6.79 -13.36 5.04
C SER A 374 -8.19 -13.92 5.34
N ASN A 375 -8.36 -15.24 5.30
CA ASN A 375 -9.65 -15.85 5.63
C ASN A 375 -9.98 -15.67 7.12
N GLU A 376 -9.00 -15.76 8.01
CA GLU A 376 -9.19 -15.52 9.45
C GLU A 376 -9.76 -14.12 9.71
N LEU A 377 -9.10 -13.09 9.16
CA LEU A 377 -9.57 -11.71 9.27
C LEU A 377 -10.94 -11.52 8.60
N TYR A 378 -11.18 -12.19 7.47
CA TYR A 378 -12.46 -12.15 6.77
C TYR A 378 -13.61 -12.64 7.66
N GLN A 379 -13.43 -13.80 8.30
CA GLN A 379 -14.45 -14.35 9.21
C GLN A 379 -14.63 -13.46 10.45
N ASP A 380 -13.54 -12.95 11.01
CA ASP A 380 -13.59 -12.08 12.18
C ASP A 380 -14.35 -10.77 11.92
N VAL A 381 -14.10 -10.12 10.78
CA VAL A 381 -14.82 -8.91 10.39
C VAL A 381 -16.28 -9.24 10.07
N LYS A 382 -16.52 -10.27 9.25
CA LYS A 382 -17.88 -10.73 8.90
C LYS A 382 -18.72 -11.04 10.14
N ARG A 383 -18.13 -11.65 11.17
CA ARG A 383 -18.82 -11.93 12.44
C ARG A 383 -19.29 -10.66 13.14
N ARG A 384 -18.50 -9.58 13.08
CA ARG A 384 -18.76 -8.30 13.77
C ARG A 384 -19.65 -7.33 12.99
N LEU A 385 -19.74 -7.45 11.66
CA LEU A 385 -20.51 -6.52 10.80
C LEU A 385 -21.99 -6.31 11.19
N PRO A 386 -22.73 -7.31 11.72
CA PRO A 386 -24.12 -7.09 12.13
C PRO A 386 -24.32 -6.17 13.34
N GLU A 387 -23.34 -6.07 14.25
CA GLU A 387 -23.47 -5.24 15.48
C GLU A 387 -23.63 -3.74 15.15
N PRO A 388 -22.80 -3.11 14.30
CA PRO A 388 -23.01 -1.74 13.86
C PRO A 388 -24.40 -1.49 13.24
N VAL A 389 -24.93 -2.44 12.47
CA VAL A 389 -26.28 -2.34 11.89
C VAL A 389 -27.32 -2.27 13.01
N LYS A 390 -27.22 -3.18 13.99
CA LYS A 390 -28.09 -3.22 15.16
C LYS A 390 -28.02 -1.93 15.97
N GLU A 391 -26.82 -1.43 16.27
CA GLU A 391 -26.63 -0.18 17.02
C GLU A 391 -27.26 1.01 16.30
N ILE A 392 -27.03 1.16 14.99
CA ILE A 392 -27.55 2.28 14.21
C ILE A 392 -29.09 2.26 14.20
N LEU A 393 -29.70 1.08 14.06
CA LEU A 393 -31.15 0.92 14.06
C LEU A 393 -31.77 1.13 15.45
N LEU A 394 -31.10 0.71 16.52
CA LEU A 394 -31.54 0.98 17.90
C LEU A 394 -31.44 2.47 18.26
N GLN A 395 -30.40 3.16 17.79
CA GLN A 395 -30.22 4.60 17.97
C GLN A 395 -31.21 5.43 17.12
N ASN A 396 -31.68 4.88 16.00
CA ASN A 396 -32.64 5.54 15.12
C ASN A 396 -33.83 4.61 14.80
N PRO A 397 -34.79 4.44 15.73
CA PRO A 397 -35.92 3.52 15.56
C PRO A 397 -36.78 3.76 14.30
N LEU A 398 -36.77 4.98 13.76
CA LEU A 398 -37.50 5.36 12.55
C LEU A 398 -36.78 4.98 11.26
N LYS A 399 -35.52 4.52 11.34
CA LYS A 399 -34.70 4.20 10.18
C LYS A 399 -35.06 2.82 9.65
N MET A 400 -35.36 2.74 8.36
CA MET A 400 -35.77 1.50 7.68
C MET A 400 -34.62 0.56 7.37
N GLY A 401 -33.37 1.01 7.39
CA GLY A 401 -32.23 0.18 7.02
C GLY A 401 -30.96 1.01 7.04
N VAL A 402 -29.82 0.34 7.08
CA VAL A 402 -28.52 0.98 7.12
C VAL A 402 -27.84 0.80 5.76
N SER A 403 -27.32 1.87 5.16
CA SER A 403 -26.68 1.77 3.85
C SER A 403 -25.34 1.02 3.96
N ALA A 404 -24.85 0.46 2.85
CA ALA A 404 -23.54 -0.21 2.83
C ALA A 404 -22.40 0.74 3.27
N GLU A 405 -22.47 2.00 2.82
CA GLU A 405 -21.50 3.05 3.16
C GLU A 405 -21.50 3.36 4.66
N GLU A 406 -22.67 3.51 5.28
CA GLU A 406 -22.78 3.76 6.73
C GLU A 406 -22.24 2.60 7.57
N ILE A 407 -22.50 1.35 7.15
CA ILE A 407 -21.95 0.16 7.81
C ILE A 407 -20.43 0.17 7.73
N LYS A 408 -19.90 0.46 6.52
CA LYS A 408 -18.47 0.49 6.26
C LYS A 408 -17.78 1.59 7.07
N ASP A 409 -18.32 2.80 7.08
CA ASP A 409 -17.75 3.94 7.80
C ASP A 409 -17.67 3.69 9.31
N ARG A 410 -18.67 3.00 9.89
CA ARG A 410 -18.72 2.76 11.33
C ARG A 410 -17.85 1.60 11.80
N SER A 411 -17.57 0.60 10.95
CA SER A 411 -16.98 -0.67 11.41
C SER A 411 -15.82 -1.22 10.60
N ALA A 412 -15.65 -0.77 9.36
CA ALA A 412 -14.73 -1.36 8.40
C ALA A 412 -14.17 -0.31 7.43
N ARG A 413 -13.90 0.91 7.89
CA ARG A 413 -13.49 2.03 7.03
C ARG A 413 -12.23 1.75 6.21
N SER A 414 -11.29 0.99 6.77
CA SER A 414 -10.05 0.59 6.09
C SER A 414 -10.21 -0.66 5.20
N LEU A 415 -11.38 -1.30 5.17
CA LEU A 415 -11.63 -2.52 4.41
C LEU A 415 -11.88 -2.23 2.93
N ASP A 416 -11.25 -3.02 2.07
CA ASP A 416 -11.51 -2.96 0.64
C ASP A 416 -12.96 -3.33 0.29
N GLU A 417 -13.47 -2.72 -0.77
CA GLU A 417 -14.87 -2.86 -1.19
C GLU A 417 -15.25 -4.28 -1.58
N ALA A 418 -14.35 -5.02 -2.22
CA ALA A 418 -14.66 -6.36 -2.73
C ALA A 418 -14.88 -7.39 -1.61
N PRO A 419 -13.99 -7.52 -0.60
CA PRO A 419 -14.27 -8.31 0.60
C PRO A 419 -15.55 -7.86 1.31
N PHE A 420 -15.74 -6.55 1.50
CA PHE A 420 -16.90 -6.00 2.21
C PHE A 420 -18.24 -6.37 1.55
N GLN A 421 -18.38 -6.17 0.24
CA GLN A 421 -19.59 -6.51 -0.50
C GLN A 421 -19.85 -8.01 -0.50
N ARG A 422 -18.80 -8.84 -0.56
CA ARG A 422 -18.94 -10.29 -0.44
C ARG A 422 -19.46 -10.69 0.95
N MET A 423 -18.91 -10.11 2.01
CA MET A 423 -19.36 -10.37 3.39
C MET A 423 -20.85 -10.02 3.56
N LEU A 424 -21.30 -8.87 3.06
CA LEU A 424 -22.71 -8.46 3.13
C LEU A 424 -23.63 -9.44 2.40
N ARG A 425 -23.25 -9.90 1.19
CA ARG A 425 -24.02 -10.91 0.45
C ARG A 425 -24.10 -12.24 1.21
N GLU A 426 -22.99 -12.71 1.75
CA GLU A 426 -22.97 -13.96 2.53
C GLU A 426 -23.79 -13.84 3.81
N LEU A 427 -23.72 -12.71 4.53
CA LEU A 427 -24.57 -12.45 5.71
C LEU A 427 -26.06 -12.42 5.37
N CYS A 428 -26.43 -11.98 4.16
CA CYS A 428 -27.80 -12.07 3.68
C CYS A 428 -28.22 -13.50 3.35
N GLN A 429 -27.34 -14.30 2.74
CA GLN A 429 -27.60 -15.72 2.47
C GLN A 429 -27.72 -16.53 3.76
N GLU A 430 -26.93 -16.20 4.78
CA GLU A 430 -26.99 -16.79 6.12
C GLU A 430 -28.20 -16.31 6.95
N GLY A 431 -28.98 -15.36 6.44
CA GLY A 431 -30.13 -14.79 7.15
C GLY A 431 -29.75 -13.94 8.37
N ARG A 432 -28.48 -13.52 8.51
CA ARG A 432 -28.04 -12.62 9.58
C ARG A 432 -28.29 -11.15 9.26
N LEU A 433 -28.41 -10.82 7.98
CA LEU A 433 -28.85 -9.52 7.49
C LEU A 433 -29.96 -9.70 6.44
N VAL A 434 -30.84 -8.72 6.30
CA VAL A 434 -31.84 -8.67 5.21
C VAL A 434 -31.61 -7.42 4.39
N LYS A 435 -31.48 -7.57 3.07
CA LYS A 435 -31.40 -6.43 2.14
C LYS A 435 -32.81 -5.97 1.79
N THR A 436 -33.09 -4.69 2.04
CA THR A 436 -34.35 -4.01 1.77
C THR A 436 -34.11 -2.81 0.84
N GLU A 437 -35.17 -2.16 0.36
CA GLU A 437 -35.06 -0.89 -0.39
C GLU A 437 -34.33 0.21 0.41
N GLY A 438 -34.39 0.16 1.75
CA GLY A 438 -33.74 1.11 2.64
C GLY A 438 -32.31 0.75 3.05
N GLY A 439 -31.72 -0.33 2.50
CA GLY A 439 -30.41 -0.85 2.89
C GLY A 439 -30.50 -2.17 3.65
N TYR A 440 -29.59 -2.41 4.60
CA TYR A 440 -29.50 -3.65 5.36
C TYR A 440 -30.20 -3.54 6.73
N GLN A 441 -30.89 -4.61 7.13
CA GLN A 441 -31.55 -4.75 8.42
C GLN A 441 -31.07 -6.01 9.15
N ILE A 442 -31.31 -6.06 10.46
CA ILE A 442 -31.19 -7.27 11.27
C ILE A 442 -32.59 -7.93 11.32
N PRO A 443 -32.74 -9.22 10.96
CA PRO A 443 -34.01 -9.91 11.07
C PRO A 443 -34.56 -9.85 12.49
N ASN A 444 -35.88 -9.66 12.62
CA ASN A 444 -36.60 -9.58 13.90
C ASN A 444 -36.15 -8.45 14.84
N LEU A 445 -35.40 -7.45 14.37
CA LEU A 445 -35.06 -6.28 15.17
C LEU A 445 -36.20 -5.25 15.13
N SER A 446 -37.04 -5.26 16.16
CA SER A 446 -38.02 -4.21 16.41
C SER A 446 -37.45 -3.19 17.40
N ALA A 447 -37.02 -2.03 16.91
CA ALA A 447 -36.68 -0.91 17.78
C ALA A 447 -37.97 -0.36 18.42
N ARG A 448 -38.01 -0.28 19.76
CA ARG A 448 -39.14 0.35 20.46
C ARG A 448 -39.05 1.85 20.27
N LEU A 449 -40.16 2.44 19.83
CA LEU A 449 -40.32 3.89 19.78
C LEU A 449 -40.35 4.44 21.21
N SER A 450 -39.91 5.68 21.41
CA SER A 450 -40.07 6.33 22.71
C SER A 450 -41.56 6.52 23.03
N ALA A 451 -41.92 6.67 24.31
CA ALA A 451 -43.32 6.94 24.70
C ALA A 451 -43.88 8.18 23.99
N GLU A 452 -43.04 9.20 23.78
CA GLU A 452 -43.39 10.41 23.04
C GLU A 452 -43.62 10.12 21.54
N GLN A 453 -42.77 9.33 20.91
CA GLN A 453 -42.93 8.92 19.52
C GLN A 453 -44.18 8.05 19.31
N GLU A 454 -44.46 7.11 20.21
CA GLU A 454 -45.69 6.30 20.17
C GLU A 454 -46.94 7.16 20.31
N MET A 455 -46.93 8.11 21.27
CA MET A 455 -48.01 9.08 21.44
C MET A 455 -48.22 9.90 20.16
N LEU A 456 -47.15 10.46 19.61
CA LEU A 456 -47.21 11.29 18.41
C LEU A 456 -47.68 10.49 17.18
N LEU A 457 -47.27 9.22 17.07
CA LEU A 457 -47.69 8.31 16.01
C LEU A 457 -49.20 7.99 16.12
N ARG A 458 -49.73 7.78 17.34
CA ARG A 458 -51.18 7.65 17.57
C ARG A 458 -51.93 8.92 17.17
N LEU A 459 -51.43 10.10 17.55
CA LEU A 459 -52.03 11.39 17.17
C LEU A 459 -52.03 11.60 15.65
N LEU A 460 -50.94 11.25 14.96
CA LEU A 460 -50.85 11.37 13.50
C LEU A 460 -51.86 10.49 12.77
N LEU A 461 -52.07 9.26 13.26
CA LEU A 461 -53.06 8.35 12.67
C LEU A 461 -54.51 8.75 12.98
N ASP A 462 -54.77 9.22 14.20
CA ASP A 462 -56.08 9.77 14.56
C ASP A 462 -56.40 11.01 13.72
N TYR A 463 -55.42 11.89 13.55
CA TYR A 463 -55.54 13.05 12.67
C TYR A 463 -55.77 12.64 11.20
N ALA A 464 -55.07 11.63 10.71
CA ALA A 464 -55.28 11.09 9.37
C ALA A 464 -56.69 10.52 9.17
N LYS A 465 -57.26 9.87 10.20
CA LYS A 465 -58.64 9.38 10.18
C LYS A 465 -59.65 10.53 10.20
N LYS A 466 -59.47 11.49 11.14
CA LYS A 466 -60.36 12.66 11.29
C LYS A 466 -60.35 13.58 10.08
N SER A 467 -59.21 13.69 9.40
CA SER A 467 -59.08 14.49 8.18
C SER A 467 -59.85 13.89 6.99
N GLY A 468 -60.27 12.62 7.08
CA GLY A 468 -61.07 11.95 6.06
C GLY A 468 -60.38 11.98 4.70
N PHE A 469 -60.97 12.68 3.74
CA PHE A 469 -60.43 12.81 2.38
C PHE A 469 -59.42 13.94 2.22
N VAL A 470 -59.22 14.81 3.21
CA VAL A 470 -58.33 15.97 3.12
C VAL A 470 -56.88 15.52 3.36
N PRO A 471 -55.98 15.63 2.37
CA PRO A 471 -54.58 15.33 2.58
C PRO A 471 -53.93 16.38 3.46
N PHE A 472 -53.07 15.94 4.37
CA PHE A 472 -52.41 16.81 5.32
C PHE A 472 -50.89 16.73 5.20
N SER A 473 -50.19 17.75 5.69
CA SER A 473 -48.73 17.79 5.72
C SER A 473 -48.23 17.87 7.16
N ALA A 474 -46.92 17.70 7.35
CA ALA A 474 -46.29 17.95 8.65
C ALA A 474 -46.61 19.37 9.17
N ASP A 475 -46.66 20.37 8.29
CA ASP A 475 -46.99 21.76 8.66
C ASP A 475 -48.44 21.92 9.13
N THR A 476 -49.38 21.25 8.45
CA THR A 476 -50.80 21.28 8.78
C THR A 476 -51.06 20.67 10.16
N PHE A 477 -50.47 19.51 10.42
CA PHE A 477 -50.54 18.84 11.72
C PHE A 477 -49.86 19.66 12.83
N TRP A 478 -48.68 20.20 12.54
CA TRP A 478 -47.92 21.05 13.47
C TRP A 478 -48.70 22.30 13.89
N LYS A 479 -49.38 22.97 12.96
CA LYS A 479 -50.26 24.13 13.24
C LYS A 479 -51.50 23.73 14.04
N PHE A 480 -52.14 22.61 13.69
CA PHE A 480 -53.34 22.12 14.40
C PHE A 480 -53.06 21.86 15.88
N HIS A 481 -51.91 21.28 16.20
CA HIS A 481 -51.45 21.05 17.57
C HIS A 481 -50.69 22.25 18.17
N LYS A 482 -51.01 23.49 17.76
CA LYS A 482 -50.46 24.74 18.31
C LYS A 482 -48.92 24.79 18.38
N LYS A 483 -48.23 24.13 17.45
CA LYS A 483 -46.76 24.06 17.34
C LYS A 483 -46.05 23.42 18.54
N VAL A 484 -46.76 22.64 19.36
CA VAL A 484 -46.21 22.00 20.58
C VAL A 484 -45.13 20.97 20.24
N PHE A 485 -45.24 20.28 19.10
CA PHE A 485 -44.29 19.24 18.70
C PHE A 485 -43.20 19.74 17.76
N ASN A 486 -42.08 19.02 17.70
CA ASN A 486 -41.03 19.30 16.72
C ASN A 486 -41.49 18.92 15.29
N LYS A 487 -41.48 19.90 14.38
CA LYS A 487 -41.93 19.72 12.98
C LYS A 487 -41.08 18.71 12.19
N ASN A 488 -39.77 18.63 12.45
CA ASN A 488 -38.90 17.65 11.79
C ASN A 488 -39.20 16.23 12.27
N GLU A 489 -39.51 16.06 13.56
CA GLU A 489 -39.89 14.76 14.11
C GLU A 489 -41.23 14.28 13.56
N ILE A 490 -42.22 15.17 13.44
CA ILE A 490 -43.49 14.89 12.75
C ILE A 490 -43.23 14.39 11.32
N GLN A 491 -42.36 15.08 10.57
CA GLN A 491 -42.03 14.68 9.20
C GLN A 491 -41.38 13.30 9.14
N ARG A 492 -40.45 12.98 10.05
CA ARG A 492 -39.82 11.65 10.16
C ARG A 492 -40.84 10.55 10.45
N LEU A 493 -41.77 10.79 11.38
CA LEU A 493 -42.85 9.84 11.71
C LEU A 493 -43.84 9.64 10.55
N LEU A 494 -44.14 10.68 9.79
CA LEU A 494 -44.97 10.56 8.57
C LEU A 494 -44.28 9.72 7.50
N ASP A 495 -42.99 9.93 7.29
CA ASP A 495 -42.20 9.11 6.36
C ASP A 495 -42.08 7.65 6.85
N TYR A 496 -42.01 7.41 8.17
CA TYR A 496 -42.08 6.08 8.79
C TYR A 496 -43.45 5.41 8.62
N LEU A 497 -44.55 6.13 8.82
CA LEU A 497 -45.90 5.60 8.58
C LEU A 497 -46.14 5.29 7.10
N ARG A 498 -45.54 6.07 6.21
CA ARG A 498 -45.54 5.80 4.76
C ARG A 498 -44.84 4.48 4.43
N THR A 499 -43.66 4.25 4.99
CA THR A 499 -42.91 3.00 4.72
C THR A 499 -43.60 1.78 5.29
N GLN A 500 -44.33 1.92 6.41
CA GLN A 500 -45.23 0.88 6.93
C GLN A 500 -46.53 0.69 6.13
N LYS A 501 -46.72 1.41 5.00
CA LYS A 501 -47.96 1.42 4.19
C LYS A 501 -49.21 1.85 4.96
N ARG A 502 -49.05 2.53 6.10
CA ARG A 502 -50.16 3.05 6.93
C ARG A 502 -50.63 4.42 6.48
N LEU A 503 -49.79 5.13 5.72
CA LEU A 503 -50.11 6.37 5.03
C LEU A 503 -49.61 6.29 3.58
N ILE A 504 -50.29 6.98 2.68
CA ILE A 504 -49.91 7.18 1.29
C ILE A 504 -49.38 8.59 1.15
N ARG A 505 -48.20 8.75 0.53
CA ARG A 505 -47.61 10.07 0.26
C ARG A 505 -48.01 10.55 -1.13
N LEU A 506 -48.62 11.72 -1.16
CA LEU A 506 -48.98 12.47 -2.36
C LEU A 506 -47.91 13.52 -2.67
N ASN A 507 -48.11 14.24 -3.78
CA ASN A 507 -47.28 15.38 -4.16
C ASN A 507 -47.24 16.46 -3.06
N LYS A 508 -46.16 17.26 -3.06
CA LYS A 508 -45.89 18.33 -2.06
C LYS A 508 -45.82 17.83 -0.60
N ARG A 509 -45.36 16.58 -0.38
CA ARG A 509 -45.22 15.96 0.95
C ARG A 509 -46.53 15.96 1.76
N ARG A 510 -47.64 15.69 1.08
CA ARG A 510 -48.94 15.48 1.72
C ARG A 510 -49.19 14.00 1.92
N TYR A 511 -49.98 13.66 2.92
CA TYR A 511 -50.27 12.30 3.31
C TYR A 511 -51.77 12.07 3.40
N LEU A 512 -52.19 10.86 3.07
CA LEU A 512 -53.58 10.40 3.18
C LEU A 512 -53.59 8.96 3.72
N SER A 513 -54.65 8.56 4.42
CA SER A 513 -54.80 7.16 4.82
C SER A 513 -55.15 6.28 3.61
N PRO A 514 -54.70 5.00 3.58
CA PRO A 514 -55.08 4.04 2.55
C PRO A 514 -56.60 3.87 2.43
N GLN A 515 -57.31 3.84 3.56
CA GLN A 515 -58.77 3.72 3.63
C GLN A 515 -59.48 4.90 2.95
N ALA A 516 -58.98 6.12 3.15
CA ALA A 516 -59.51 7.29 2.47
C ALA A 516 -59.21 7.25 0.97
N MET A 517 -58.03 6.78 0.56
CA MET A 517 -57.67 6.65 -0.85
C MET A 517 -58.57 5.66 -1.60
N GLU A 518 -58.89 4.51 -1.01
CA GLU A 518 -59.79 3.53 -1.65
C GLU A 518 -61.21 4.10 -1.85
N LYS A 519 -61.76 4.75 -0.83
CA LYS A 519 -63.06 5.46 -0.96
C LYS A 519 -63.04 6.58 -2.00
N ILE A 520 -61.90 7.27 -2.15
CA ILE A 520 -61.73 8.28 -3.20
C ILE A 520 -61.75 7.61 -4.58
N LYS A 521 -61.05 6.49 -4.77
CA LYS A 521 -61.09 5.72 -6.02
C LYS A 521 -62.50 5.27 -6.37
N GLU A 522 -63.27 4.77 -5.41
CA GLU A 522 -64.68 4.38 -5.59
C GLU A 522 -65.51 5.56 -6.12
N ARG A 523 -65.47 6.70 -5.42
CA ARG A 523 -66.21 7.91 -5.81
C ARG A 523 -65.79 8.47 -7.17
N VAL A 524 -64.48 8.49 -7.43
CA VAL A 524 -63.93 8.91 -8.73
C VAL A 524 -64.45 7.98 -9.85
N GLY A 525 -64.42 6.67 -9.61
CA GLY A 525 -64.91 5.68 -10.56
C GLY A 525 -66.42 5.76 -10.82
N GLU A 526 -67.22 6.08 -9.81
CA GLU A 526 -68.67 6.34 -9.97
C GLU A 526 -68.93 7.59 -10.81
N VAL A 527 -68.26 8.70 -10.51
CA VAL A 527 -68.44 9.95 -11.25
C VAL A 527 -68.03 9.80 -12.72
N ILE A 528 -66.89 9.14 -12.99
CA ILE A 528 -66.44 8.90 -14.37
C ILE A 528 -67.40 7.96 -15.10
N ARG A 529 -67.90 6.89 -14.45
CA ARG A 529 -68.90 6.01 -15.08
C ARG A 529 -70.22 6.72 -15.40
N ARG A 530 -70.62 7.69 -14.57
CA ARG A 530 -71.87 8.45 -14.75
C ARG A 530 -71.73 9.58 -15.78
N LYS A 531 -70.62 10.33 -15.77
CA LYS A 531 -70.40 11.53 -16.61
C LYS A 531 -69.54 11.27 -17.84
N GLY A 532 -68.94 10.09 -17.98
CA GLY A 532 -67.96 9.74 -19.02
C GLY A 532 -66.54 10.21 -18.71
N SER A 533 -66.39 11.38 -18.06
CA SER A 533 -65.09 11.93 -17.66
C SER A 533 -65.20 12.76 -16.38
N LEU A 534 -64.06 13.09 -15.79
CA LEU A 534 -63.93 13.89 -14.56
C LEU A 534 -63.11 15.14 -14.83
N ASN A 535 -63.68 16.31 -14.53
CA ASN A 535 -62.98 17.58 -14.60
C ASN A 535 -62.61 18.10 -13.19
N LEU A 536 -61.83 19.18 -13.13
CA LEU A 536 -61.41 19.79 -11.86
C LEU A 536 -62.57 20.41 -11.06
N ALA A 537 -63.69 20.75 -11.69
CA ALA A 537 -64.86 21.27 -11.00
C ALA A 537 -65.60 20.18 -10.20
N ASP A 538 -65.56 18.93 -10.64
CA ASP A 538 -66.14 17.77 -9.95
C ASP A 538 -65.40 17.42 -8.63
N SER A 539 -64.21 17.99 -8.40
CA SER A 539 -63.42 17.75 -7.17
C SER A 539 -64.19 18.06 -5.89
N LYS A 540 -65.09 19.06 -5.92
CA LYS A 540 -65.89 19.43 -4.75
C LYS A 540 -66.96 18.38 -4.43
N GLU A 541 -67.56 17.78 -5.46
CA GLU A 541 -68.54 16.69 -5.35
C GLU A 541 -67.91 15.42 -4.76
N ILE A 542 -66.66 15.14 -5.16
CA ILE A 542 -65.99 13.88 -4.82
C ILE A 542 -65.29 13.95 -3.46
N LEU A 543 -64.52 15.01 -3.24
CA LEU A 543 -63.59 15.13 -2.12
C LEU A 543 -64.16 15.97 -0.98
N GLY A 544 -65.18 16.80 -1.23
CA GLY A 544 -65.77 17.70 -0.23
C GLY A 544 -64.98 19.00 0.01
N TYR A 545 -63.93 19.27 -0.77
CA TYR A 545 -63.09 20.47 -0.63
C TYR A 545 -62.60 21.00 -1.99
N GLY A 546 -62.04 22.22 -1.98
CA GLY A 546 -61.75 23.01 -3.18
C GLY A 546 -60.59 22.50 -4.06
N ARG A 547 -60.57 23.03 -5.30
CA ARG A 547 -59.68 22.63 -6.42
C ARG A 547 -58.19 22.54 -6.05
N THR A 548 -57.68 23.45 -5.22
CA THR A 548 -56.26 23.57 -4.89
C THR A 548 -55.69 22.38 -4.10
N VAL A 549 -56.52 21.72 -3.30
CA VAL A 549 -56.11 20.56 -2.48
C VAL A 549 -56.38 19.26 -3.22
N GLY A 550 -57.44 19.21 -4.03
CA GLY A 550 -57.81 18.03 -4.83
C GLY A 550 -56.81 17.66 -5.91
N ILE A 551 -56.08 18.64 -6.48
CA ILE A 551 -55.06 18.39 -7.51
C ILE A 551 -54.04 17.34 -7.08
N SER A 552 -53.52 17.40 -5.85
CA SER A 552 -52.50 16.43 -5.38
C SER A 552 -53.02 14.99 -5.27
N VAL A 553 -54.33 14.82 -5.08
CA VAL A 553 -54.97 13.50 -5.02
C VAL A 553 -55.16 12.96 -6.44
N LEU A 554 -55.69 13.79 -7.35
CA LEU A 554 -55.92 13.42 -8.75
C LEU A 554 -54.59 13.11 -9.47
N GLU A 555 -53.54 13.90 -9.25
CA GLU A 555 -52.20 13.62 -9.78
C GLU A 555 -51.63 12.29 -9.28
N TYR A 556 -51.92 11.92 -8.03
CA TYR A 556 -51.50 10.63 -7.49
C TYR A 556 -52.25 9.47 -8.16
N LEU A 557 -53.57 9.61 -8.40
CA LEU A 557 -54.35 8.63 -9.15
C LEU A 557 -53.83 8.46 -10.58
N ASP A 558 -53.40 9.56 -11.21
CA ASP A 558 -52.75 9.52 -12.52
C ASP A 558 -51.41 8.75 -12.45
N ALA A 559 -50.59 9.02 -11.41
CA ALA A 559 -49.28 8.40 -11.23
C ALA A 559 -49.32 6.90 -10.94
N ILE A 560 -50.32 6.42 -10.19
CA ILE A 560 -50.53 4.99 -9.95
C ILE A 560 -51.27 4.30 -11.11
N GLY A 561 -51.62 5.04 -12.17
CA GLY A 561 -52.31 4.53 -13.35
C GLY A 561 -53.79 4.24 -13.17
N PHE A 562 -54.44 4.76 -12.12
CA PHE A 562 -55.89 4.60 -11.90
C PHE A 562 -56.71 5.47 -12.86
N THR A 563 -56.25 6.71 -13.11
CA THR A 563 -56.86 7.63 -14.09
C THR A 563 -55.85 8.04 -15.16
N LEU A 564 -56.35 8.43 -16.33
CA LEU A 564 -55.55 9.01 -17.40
C LEU A 564 -56.02 10.44 -17.66
N ARG A 565 -55.11 11.40 -17.55
CA ARG A 565 -55.40 12.81 -17.85
C ARG A 565 -55.36 13.07 -19.35
N GLN A 566 -56.49 13.47 -19.91
CA GLN A 566 -56.64 13.91 -21.30
C GLN A 566 -57.05 15.39 -21.31
N ARG A 567 -56.09 16.27 -21.60
CA ARG A 567 -56.27 17.74 -21.54
C ARG A 567 -56.81 18.20 -20.18
N ASN A 568 -58.08 18.61 -20.12
CA ASN A 568 -58.76 19.13 -18.94
C ASN A 568 -59.60 18.08 -18.19
N GLU A 569 -59.68 16.87 -18.72
CA GLU A 569 -60.53 15.80 -18.20
C GLU A 569 -59.69 14.58 -17.82
N ARG A 570 -60.26 13.73 -16.97
CA ARG A 570 -59.69 12.46 -16.56
C ARG A 570 -60.68 11.36 -16.85
N VAL A 571 -60.19 10.29 -17.46
CA VAL A 571 -60.96 9.07 -17.70
C VAL A 571 -60.34 7.93 -16.89
N LEU A 572 -61.13 6.89 -16.62
CA LEU A 572 -60.60 5.66 -16.05
C LEU A 572 -59.64 5.04 -17.06
N ARG A 573 -58.47 4.60 -16.60
CA ARG A 573 -57.56 3.86 -17.45
C ARG A 573 -58.15 2.47 -17.65
N THR A 574 -58.62 2.16 -18.86
CA THR A 574 -59.02 0.80 -19.21
C THR A 574 -57.78 -0.09 -19.11
N SER A 575 -57.94 -1.24 -18.43
CA SER A 575 -56.89 -2.22 -18.16
C SER A 575 -56.08 -2.58 -19.39
#